data_AF-A0A1I4VMD8-F1
#
_entry.id   AF-A0A1I4VMD8-F1
#
_cell.length_a   1.000
_cell.length_b   1.000
_cell.length_c   1.000
_cell.angle_alpha   90.00
_cell.angle_beta   90.00
_cell.angle_gamma   90.00
#
_symmetry.space_group_name_H-M   'P 1'
#
loop_
_entity.id
_entity.type
_entity.pdbx_description
1 polymer ?
#
loop_
_entity_poly.entity_id
_entity_poly.type
_entity_poly.pdbx_seq_one_letter_code
_entity_poly.pdbx_strand_id
1 'polypeptide(L)'
;MTDSTATDPTPPDPTSIDSTPPASTATGSTASDPAATGPAATDPAATDAATTDPNPPVADPDPVLAEITAAVEAGRGGERVAARERFAALWERITGAGDPFHRCVLAHYAADVQDDPLEELRWDGRALAAADEVTDERVRAHHASLQIAGFYPSLHLNLADVHRRLGHDAEAGRQLELARQRSDALGDDGYGHMIRSAIERCGQRLERGDRSGDS
;
A
#
# COMPACT_ATOMS: atom_id res chain seq x y z
N MET A 1 -39.58 4.32 -55.17
CA MET A 1 -39.91 3.44 -54.03
C MET A 1 -38.87 3.68 -52.96
N THR A 2 -39.31 3.76 -51.73
CA THR A 2 -38.78 4.56 -50.62
C THR A 2 -37.42 4.14 -50.07
N ASP A 3 -36.60 5.16 -49.81
CA ASP A 3 -35.46 5.20 -48.89
C ASP A 3 -35.86 4.69 -47.49
N SER A 4 -34.96 3.97 -46.81
CA SER A 4 -35.06 3.65 -45.38
C SER A 4 -33.73 3.94 -44.71
N THR A 5 -33.67 5.13 -44.14
CA THR A 5 -32.66 5.61 -43.21
C THR A 5 -32.84 4.90 -41.87
N ALA A 6 -31.85 4.12 -41.45
CA ALA A 6 -31.76 3.59 -40.09
C ALA A 6 -31.13 4.66 -39.18
N THR A 7 -31.90 5.07 -38.16
CA THR A 7 -31.50 6.01 -37.11
C THR A 7 -30.61 5.32 -36.08
N ASP A 8 -29.45 5.92 -35.83
CA ASP A 8 -28.48 5.57 -34.78
C ASP A 8 -28.95 6.11 -33.41
N PRO A 9 -28.89 5.35 -32.30
CA PRO A 9 -29.30 5.85 -30.99
C PRO A 9 -28.19 6.65 -30.28
N THR A 10 -28.51 7.89 -29.93
CA THR A 10 -27.70 8.82 -29.12
C THR A 10 -27.46 8.29 -27.69
N PRO A 11 -26.23 8.37 -27.15
CA PRO A 11 -25.97 8.06 -25.74
C PRO A 11 -26.42 9.18 -24.78
N PRO A 12 -26.83 8.86 -23.53
CA PRO A 12 -27.24 9.87 -22.56
C PRO A 12 -26.06 10.59 -21.88
N ASP A 13 -26.27 11.88 -21.62
CA ASP A 13 -25.40 12.82 -20.89
C ASP A 13 -25.23 12.44 -19.40
N PRO A 14 -24.00 12.37 -18.85
CA PRO A 14 -23.77 12.18 -17.42
C PRO A 14 -23.43 13.51 -16.73
N THR A 15 -24.43 14.35 -16.43
CA THR A 15 -24.26 15.44 -15.45
C THR A 15 -25.45 15.54 -14.51
N SER A 16 -25.29 15.01 -13.30
CA SER A 16 -25.87 15.48 -12.02
C SER A 16 -26.04 14.32 -11.06
N ILE A 17 -25.09 14.14 -10.15
CA ILE A 17 -25.38 13.63 -8.80
C ILE A 17 -24.58 14.45 -7.80
N ASP A 18 -25.21 15.55 -7.39
CA ASP A 18 -24.96 16.21 -6.13
C ASP A 18 -25.17 15.19 -4.99
N SER A 19 -24.21 15.09 -4.07
CA SER A 19 -24.33 14.26 -2.86
C SER A 19 -23.70 15.00 -1.71
N THR A 20 -24.50 15.92 -1.18
CA THR A 20 -24.32 16.54 0.15
C THR A 20 -24.59 15.48 1.24
N PRO A 21 -23.76 15.37 2.30
CA PRO A 21 -24.02 14.45 3.41
C PRO A 21 -25.08 14.99 4.37
N PRO A 22 -25.87 14.14 5.07
CA PRO A 22 -26.83 14.64 6.04
C PRO A 22 -26.16 15.01 7.37
N ALA A 23 -26.42 16.24 7.81
CA ALA A 23 -26.25 16.69 9.18
C ALA A 23 -27.34 16.08 10.08
N SER A 24 -26.96 15.58 11.26
CA SER A 24 -27.87 15.25 12.35
C SER A 24 -27.87 16.36 13.39
N THR A 25 -28.99 17.08 13.48
CA THR A 25 -29.44 17.92 14.60
C THR A 25 -30.93 17.58 14.77
N ALA A 26 -31.61 17.62 15.91
CA ALA A 26 -31.38 17.95 17.31
C ALA A 26 -32.51 17.21 18.10
N THR A 27 -32.55 17.19 19.43
CA THR A 27 -33.43 18.01 20.32
C THR A 27 -33.70 17.11 21.56
N GLY A 28 -33.69 17.46 22.85
CA GLY A 28 -33.86 18.72 23.57
C GLY A 28 -35.16 18.71 24.42
N SER A 29 -35.08 18.63 25.77
CA SER A 29 -36.03 19.17 26.79
C SER A 29 -35.71 18.57 28.18
N THR A 30 -35.24 19.29 29.22
CA THR A 30 -35.88 20.30 30.13
C THR A 30 -37.08 19.76 30.92
N ALA A 31 -37.32 19.99 32.23
CA ALA A 31 -36.63 20.59 33.39
C ALA A 31 -37.54 20.41 34.65
N SER A 32 -36.98 20.63 35.85
CA SER A 32 -37.59 21.19 37.11
C SER A 32 -37.63 20.32 38.39
N ASP A 33 -36.66 20.58 39.30
CA ASP A 33 -36.70 21.06 40.72
C ASP A 33 -37.66 20.48 41.82
N PRO A 34 -37.49 20.76 43.15
CA PRO A 34 -36.30 21.08 43.97
C PRO A 34 -36.24 20.40 45.39
N ALA A 35 -35.09 20.58 46.06
CA ALA A 35 -34.84 20.76 47.52
C ALA A 35 -35.08 19.63 48.55
N ALA A 36 -34.00 19.21 49.22
CA ALA A 36 -33.98 18.96 50.67
C ALA A 36 -32.55 19.11 51.25
N THR A 37 -32.46 19.88 52.33
CA THR A 37 -31.29 20.25 53.13
C THR A 37 -30.97 19.19 54.21
N GLY A 38 -29.68 18.90 54.47
CA GLY A 38 -29.25 18.28 55.73
C GLY A 38 -27.80 17.74 55.71
N PRO A 39 -26.99 17.83 56.79
CA PRO A 39 -25.54 17.92 56.69
C PRO A 39 -24.72 16.69 57.13
N ALA A 40 -23.49 16.65 56.60
CA ALA A 40 -22.22 16.17 57.18
C ALA A 40 -22.15 14.84 57.95
N ALA A 41 -21.48 13.85 57.35
CA ALA A 41 -20.54 12.96 58.05
C ALA A 41 -19.60 12.25 57.04
N THR A 42 -18.31 12.46 57.27
CA THR A 42 -17.11 11.65 57.00
C THR A 42 -17.26 10.30 56.29
N ASP A 43 -16.49 10.08 55.22
CA ASP A 43 -16.05 8.73 54.81
C ASP A 43 -14.57 8.75 54.37
N PRO A 44 -13.77 7.70 54.66
CA PRO A 44 -12.34 7.65 54.43
C PRO A 44 -11.97 7.03 53.07
N ALA A 45 -10.85 7.52 52.51
CA ALA A 45 -9.93 6.84 51.59
C ALA A 45 -10.53 5.81 50.61
N ALA A 46 -10.99 6.29 49.46
CA ALA A 46 -11.19 5.46 48.27
C ALA A 46 -9.87 5.31 47.50
N THR A 47 -9.49 4.05 47.31
CA THR A 47 -8.50 3.51 46.39
C THR A 47 -8.46 4.26 45.05
N ASP A 48 -7.26 4.71 44.64
CA ASP A 48 -6.99 5.20 43.28
C ASP A 48 -7.29 4.08 42.29
N ALA A 49 -8.49 4.11 41.72
CA ALA A 49 -8.85 3.34 40.56
C ALA A 49 -8.07 3.92 39.37
N ALA A 50 -7.08 3.17 38.90
CA ALA A 50 -6.48 3.38 37.59
C ALA A 50 -7.59 3.35 36.54
N THR A 51 -7.96 4.53 36.04
CA THR A 51 -8.73 4.69 34.80
C THR A 51 -7.93 4.04 33.68
N THR A 52 -8.25 2.79 33.40
CA THR A 52 -7.81 2.11 32.18
C THR A 52 -8.66 2.71 31.06
N ASP A 53 -8.07 3.62 30.30
CA ASP A 53 -8.65 4.10 29.06
C ASP A 53 -8.92 2.88 28.15
N PRO A 54 -10.19 2.63 27.74
CA PRO A 54 -10.53 1.46 26.92
C PRO A 54 -10.00 1.55 25.48
N ASN A 55 -9.35 2.66 25.12
CA ASN A 55 -8.74 2.83 23.81
C ASN A 55 -7.22 2.96 23.97
N PRO A 56 -6.41 1.94 23.61
CA PRO A 56 -4.96 2.13 23.58
C PRO A 56 -4.65 3.31 22.63
N PRO A 57 -3.65 4.15 22.93
CA PRO A 57 -3.23 5.18 21.99
C PRO A 57 -2.96 4.50 20.65
N VAL A 58 -3.62 4.98 19.60
CA VAL A 58 -3.32 4.57 18.23
C VAL A 58 -1.82 4.78 18.07
N ALA A 59 -1.07 3.70 17.81
CA ALA A 59 0.38 3.78 17.70
C ALA A 59 0.74 4.94 16.76
N ASP A 60 1.64 5.81 17.20
CA ASP A 60 2.11 6.91 16.36
C ASP A 60 2.53 6.34 14.99
N PRO A 61 2.19 7.02 13.88
CA PRO A 61 2.55 6.53 12.55
C PRO A 61 4.06 6.32 12.49
N ASP A 62 4.47 5.15 11.99
CA ASP A 62 5.87 4.78 11.87
C ASP A 62 6.62 5.87 11.07
N PRO A 63 7.59 6.58 11.67
CA PRO A 63 8.19 7.75 11.06
C PRO A 63 8.98 7.38 9.79
N VAL A 64 9.54 6.17 9.71
CA VAL A 64 10.28 5.72 8.52
C VAL A 64 9.30 5.47 7.38
N LEU A 65 8.19 4.79 7.64
CA LEU A 65 7.15 4.57 6.62
C LEU A 65 6.54 5.90 6.15
N ALA A 66 6.35 6.86 7.04
CA ALA A 66 5.86 8.19 6.69
C ALA A 66 6.83 8.94 5.74
N GLU A 67 8.14 8.87 6.00
CA GLU A 67 9.15 9.44 5.10
C GLU A 67 9.19 8.73 3.74
N ILE A 68 9.03 7.40 3.70
CA ILE A 68 8.89 6.64 2.45
C ILE A 68 7.67 7.11 1.68
N THR A 69 6.50 7.22 2.32
CA THR A 69 5.28 7.70 1.68
C THR A 69 5.44 9.10 1.10
N ALA A 70 6.10 10.02 1.82
CA ALA A 70 6.37 11.37 1.31
C ALA A 70 7.27 11.35 0.06
N ALA A 71 8.28 10.48 0.01
CA ALA A 71 9.13 10.32 -1.17
C ALA A 71 8.37 9.72 -2.37
N VAL A 72 7.47 8.75 -2.13
CA VAL A 72 6.58 8.17 -3.15
C VAL A 72 5.66 9.24 -3.75
N GLU A 73 5.01 10.03 -2.90
CA GLU A 73 4.12 11.13 -3.32
C GLU A 73 4.86 12.13 -4.22
N ALA A 74 6.06 12.54 -3.82
CA ALA A 74 6.88 13.44 -4.63
C ALA A 74 7.28 12.82 -5.98
N GLY A 75 7.63 11.54 -5.99
CA GLY A 75 7.94 10.80 -7.22
C GLY A 75 6.75 10.75 -8.19
N ARG A 76 5.55 10.47 -7.67
CA ARG A 76 4.29 10.50 -8.44
C ARG A 76 3.93 11.90 -8.94
N GLY A 77 4.31 12.93 -8.20
CA GLY A 77 4.18 14.35 -8.59
C GLY A 77 5.15 14.79 -9.70
N GLY A 78 6.02 13.91 -10.20
CA GLY A 78 6.97 14.19 -11.27
C GLY A 78 8.38 14.54 -10.79
N GLU A 79 8.62 14.60 -9.48
CA GLU A 79 9.96 14.86 -8.91
C GLU A 79 10.83 13.59 -8.84
N ARG A 80 10.89 12.79 -9.92
CA ARG A 80 11.56 11.47 -9.92
C ARG A 80 13.02 11.53 -9.44
N VAL A 81 13.78 12.54 -9.85
CA VAL A 81 15.19 12.73 -9.43
C VAL A 81 15.29 12.99 -7.93
N ALA A 82 14.48 13.90 -7.39
CA ALA A 82 14.49 14.21 -5.97
C ALA A 82 13.99 13.02 -5.12
N ALA A 83 13.01 12.26 -5.63
CA ALA A 83 12.56 11.02 -4.99
C ALA A 83 13.69 9.99 -4.90
N ARG A 84 14.47 9.79 -5.98
CA ARG A 84 15.65 8.91 -5.97
C ARG A 84 16.67 9.31 -4.92
N GLU A 85 17.00 10.60 -4.85
CA GLU A 85 17.96 11.11 -3.85
C GLU A 85 17.45 10.90 -2.42
N ARG A 86 16.16 11.15 -2.17
CA ARG A 86 15.51 10.91 -0.87
C ARG A 86 15.53 9.42 -0.50
N PHE A 87 15.19 8.53 -1.43
CA PHE A 87 15.24 7.08 -1.19
C PHE A 87 16.66 6.60 -0.91
N ALA A 88 17.66 7.07 -1.67
CA ALA A 88 19.05 6.70 -1.44
C ALA A 88 19.54 7.17 -0.06
N ALA A 89 19.26 8.42 0.32
CA ALA A 89 19.62 8.95 1.64
C ALA A 89 18.93 8.17 2.77
N LEU A 90 17.64 7.84 2.60
CA LEU A 90 16.88 7.07 3.57
C LEU A 90 17.42 5.63 3.68
N TRP A 91 17.77 5.00 2.56
CA TRP A 91 18.36 3.67 2.51
C TRP A 91 19.66 3.60 3.30
N GLU A 92 20.57 4.56 3.13
CA GLU A 92 21.83 4.60 3.91
C GLU A 92 21.57 4.72 5.42
N ARG A 93 20.50 5.42 5.82
CA ARG A 93 20.12 5.56 7.23
C ARG A 93 19.56 4.27 7.83
N ILE A 94 18.83 3.48 7.04
CA ILE A 94 18.17 2.24 7.51
C ILE A 94 18.96 0.96 7.17
N THR A 95 20.02 1.06 6.35
CA THR A 95 20.93 -0.04 6.03
C THR A 95 21.78 -0.36 7.26
N GLY A 96 21.47 -1.47 7.94
CA GLY A 96 22.06 -1.87 9.22
C GLY A 96 21.08 -2.69 10.04
N ALA A 97 21.00 -2.47 11.35
CA ALA A 97 19.99 -3.05 12.24
C ALA A 97 18.56 -2.49 12.02
N GLY A 98 18.30 -1.89 10.86
CA GLY A 98 16.99 -1.37 10.49
C GLY A 98 16.01 -2.49 10.14
N ASP A 99 14.73 -2.26 10.44
CA ASP A 99 13.65 -3.21 10.20
C ASP A 99 13.66 -3.67 8.73
N PRO A 100 13.82 -4.98 8.46
CA PRO A 100 13.82 -5.47 7.09
C PRO A 100 12.48 -5.19 6.36
N PHE A 101 11.38 -4.93 7.07
CA PHE A 101 10.15 -4.44 6.45
C PHE A 101 10.31 -3.04 5.87
N HIS A 102 10.92 -2.10 6.60
CA HIS A 102 11.20 -0.76 6.09
C HIS A 102 12.12 -0.81 4.88
N ARG A 103 13.14 -1.67 4.93
CA ARG A 103 14.07 -1.89 3.79
C ARG A 103 13.32 -2.43 2.57
N CYS A 104 12.45 -3.43 2.75
CA CYS A 104 11.64 -3.98 1.68
C CYS A 104 10.76 -2.90 1.02
N VAL A 105 9.98 -2.16 1.81
CA VAL A 105 9.04 -1.15 1.30
C VAL A 105 9.79 0.00 0.62
N LEU A 106 10.88 0.48 1.21
CA LEU A 106 11.71 1.53 0.61
C LEU A 106 12.26 1.08 -0.74
N ALA A 107 12.91 -0.08 -0.78
CA ALA A 107 13.57 -0.56 -1.99
C ALA A 107 12.57 -0.82 -3.13
N HIS A 108 11.38 -1.32 -2.80
CA HIS A 108 10.29 -1.51 -3.77
C HIS A 108 9.93 -0.18 -4.46
N TYR A 109 9.70 0.89 -3.70
CA TYR A 109 9.37 2.19 -4.30
C TYR A 109 10.56 2.92 -4.92
N ALA A 110 11.78 2.65 -4.45
CA ALA A 110 12.99 3.19 -5.04
C ALA A 110 13.25 2.61 -6.44
N ALA A 111 12.79 1.39 -6.73
CA ALA A 111 12.88 0.78 -8.05
C ALA A 111 12.05 1.56 -9.09
N ASP A 112 10.78 1.87 -8.78
CA ASP A 112 9.82 2.52 -9.70
C ASP A 112 10.27 3.90 -10.24
N VAL A 113 11.14 4.58 -9.50
CA VAL A 113 11.63 5.91 -9.86
C VAL A 113 12.93 5.87 -10.68
N GLN A 114 13.55 4.71 -10.88
CA GLN A 114 14.76 4.59 -11.70
C GLN A 114 14.44 4.72 -13.20
N ASP A 115 15.36 5.32 -13.95
CA ASP A 115 15.26 5.40 -15.41
C ASP A 115 16.10 4.32 -16.10
N ASP A 116 17.14 3.83 -15.43
CA ASP A 116 18.00 2.74 -15.88
C ASP A 116 17.43 1.39 -15.38
N PRO A 117 17.03 0.46 -16.26
CA PRO A 117 16.56 -0.86 -15.87
C PRO A 117 17.56 -1.65 -15.02
N LEU A 118 18.87 -1.41 -15.14
CA LEU A 118 19.85 -2.08 -14.27
C LEU A 118 19.81 -1.58 -12.83
N GLU A 119 19.55 -0.29 -12.62
CA GLU A 119 19.39 0.26 -11.28
C GLU A 119 18.04 -0.14 -10.68
N GLU A 120 16.97 -0.18 -11.49
CA GLU A 120 15.68 -0.75 -11.08
C GLU A 120 15.84 -2.19 -10.59
N LEU A 121 16.51 -3.04 -11.37
CA LEU A 121 16.80 -4.43 -11.00
C LEU A 121 17.57 -4.56 -9.68
N ARG A 122 18.53 -3.66 -9.43
CA ARG A 122 19.28 -3.66 -8.17
C ARG A 122 18.39 -3.33 -6.98
N TRP A 123 17.47 -2.36 -7.15
CA TRP A 123 16.52 -1.99 -6.10
C TRP A 123 15.46 -3.07 -5.86
N ASP A 124 14.89 -3.66 -6.91
CA ASP A 124 13.96 -4.78 -6.77
C ASP A 124 14.61 -5.99 -6.08
N GLY A 125 15.87 -6.28 -6.42
CA GLY A 125 16.64 -7.33 -5.75
C GLY A 125 16.87 -7.06 -4.26
N ARG A 126 17.14 -5.80 -3.89
CA ARG A 126 17.23 -5.39 -2.47
C ARG A 126 15.88 -5.53 -1.75
N ALA A 127 14.78 -5.22 -2.42
CA ALA A 127 13.44 -5.34 -1.85
C ALA A 127 13.12 -6.82 -1.55
N LEU A 128 13.37 -7.72 -2.50
CA LEU A 128 13.16 -9.15 -2.30
C LEU A 128 14.06 -9.72 -1.20
N ALA A 129 15.35 -9.38 -1.19
CA ALA A 129 16.27 -9.82 -0.14
C ALA A 129 15.81 -9.38 1.26
N ALA A 130 15.36 -8.13 1.40
CA ALA A 130 14.82 -7.63 2.66
C ALA A 130 13.51 -8.33 3.06
N ALA A 131 12.62 -8.62 2.10
CA ALA A 131 11.39 -9.38 2.36
C ALA A 131 11.69 -10.80 2.92
N ASP A 132 12.71 -11.46 2.37
CA ASP A 132 13.16 -12.78 2.82
C ASP A 132 13.72 -12.74 4.24
N GLU A 133 14.48 -11.70 4.60
CA GLU A 133 14.96 -11.51 5.99
C GLU A 133 13.81 -11.34 6.99
N VAL A 134 12.75 -10.62 6.63
CA VAL A 134 11.62 -10.47 7.56
C VAL A 134 10.93 -11.80 7.79
N THR A 135 10.85 -12.68 6.78
CA THR A 135 10.24 -14.02 6.92
C THR A 135 10.98 -14.87 7.95
N ASP A 136 12.30 -14.74 8.03
CA ASP A 136 13.12 -15.42 9.04
C ASP A 136 12.91 -14.85 10.46
N GLU A 137 12.77 -13.53 10.57
CA GLU A 137 12.49 -12.86 11.85
C GLU A 137 11.03 -13.10 12.32
N ARG A 138 10.12 -13.29 11.36
CA ARG A 138 8.65 -13.43 11.45
C ARG A 138 8.14 -14.56 12.30
N VAL A 139 8.94 -15.60 12.46
CA VAL A 139 8.61 -16.72 13.36
C VAL A 139 8.23 -16.20 14.76
N ARG A 140 8.52 -14.93 15.07
CA ARG A 140 8.20 -14.21 16.30
C ARG A 140 7.09 -13.14 16.23
N ALA A 141 6.57 -12.69 15.06
CA ALA A 141 5.60 -11.56 14.99
C ALA A 141 4.59 -11.63 13.82
N HIS A 142 3.31 -11.87 14.15
CA HIS A 142 2.24 -12.22 13.19
C HIS A 142 1.74 -11.10 12.25
N HIS A 143 1.79 -9.81 12.62
CA HIS A 143 1.06 -8.76 11.87
C HIS A 143 1.73 -8.33 10.56
N ALA A 144 2.99 -7.91 10.57
CA ALA A 144 3.59 -7.48 9.30
C ALA A 144 3.85 -8.68 8.36
N SER A 145 3.67 -9.95 8.81
CA SER A 145 3.88 -11.16 7.97
C SER A 145 2.91 -11.21 6.85
N LEU A 146 1.68 -10.88 7.21
CA LEU A 146 0.56 -10.83 6.31
C LEU A 146 0.76 -9.69 5.32
N GLN A 147 1.37 -8.58 5.75
CA GLN A 147 1.70 -7.47 4.84
C GLN A 147 2.78 -7.87 3.83
N ILE A 148 3.88 -8.48 4.27
CA ILE A 148 4.95 -8.91 3.35
C ILE A 148 4.53 -10.07 2.44
N ALA A 149 3.72 -11.00 2.94
CA ALA A 149 3.13 -12.05 2.11
C ALA A 149 2.39 -11.46 0.90
N GLY A 150 1.68 -10.34 1.09
CA GLY A 150 1.03 -9.58 0.02
C GLY A 150 1.97 -8.87 -0.95
N PHE A 151 3.22 -8.59 -0.55
CA PHE A 151 4.23 -7.97 -1.42
C PHE A 151 4.94 -8.97 -2.34
N TYR A 152 5.12 -10.24 -1.94
CA TYR A 152 5.88 -11.21 -2.74
C TYR A 152 5.44 -11.31 -4.22
N PRO A 153 4.13 -11.36 -4.54
CA PRO A 153 3.68 -11.36 -5.94
C PRO A 153 4.14 -10.13 -6.72
N SER A 154 4.08 -8.92 -6.13
CA SER A 154 4.51 -7.70 -6.80
C SER A 154 6.03 -7.60 -6.92
N LEU A 155 6.77 -8.05 -5.90
CA LEU A 155 8.24 -8.08 -5.94
C LEU A 155 8.75 -8.99 -7.06
N HIS A 156 8.21 -10.20 -7.17
CA HIS A 156 8.55 -11.12 -8.24
C HIS A 156 8.08 -10.63 -9.62
N LEU A 157 6.92 -9.97 -9.69
CA LEU A 157 6.45 -9.34 -10.92
C LEU A 157 7.39 -8.24 -11.42
N ASN A 158 7.86 -7.35 -10.56
CA ASN A 158 8.78 -6.29 -10.92
C ASN A 158 10.10 -6.88 -11.45
N LEU A 159 10.67 -7.85 -10.73
CA LEU A 159 11.86 -8.58 -11.19
C LEU A 159 11.64 -9.24 -12.56
N ALA A 160 10.50 -9.88 -12.77
CA ALA A 160 10.15 -10.45 -14.06
C ALA A 160 10.12 -9.39 -15.18
N ASP A 161 9.49 -8.24 -14.92
CA ASP A 161 9.36 -7.16 -15.89
C ASP A 161 10.74 -6.58 -16.27
N VAL A 162 11.57 -6.26 -15.28
CA VAL A 162 12.90 -5.69 -15.56
C VAL A 162 13.83 -6.69 -16.22
N HIS A 163 13.82 -7.97 -15.83
CA HIS A 163 14.56 -9.02 -16.52
C HIS A 163 14.10 -9.17 -17.97
N ARG A 164 12.78 -9.10 -18.23
CA ARG A 164 12.23 -9.13 -19.59
C ARG A 164 12.74 -7.94 -20.41
N ARG A 165 12.71 -6.71 -19.89
CA ARG A 165 13.21 -5.52 -20.60
C ARG A 165 14.71 -5.61 -20.90
N LEU A 166 15.48 -6.23 -20.01
CA LEU A 166 16.92 -6.50 -20.19
C LEU A 166 17.23 -7.68 -21.13
N GLY A 167 16.23 -8.44 -21.58
CA GLY A 167 16.43 -9.63 -22.43
C GLY A 167 16.84 -10.90 -21.68
N HIS A 168 16.73 -10.92 -20.36
CA HIS A 168 17.06 -12.05 -19.50
C HIS A 168 15.89 -13.05 -19.39
N ASP A 169 15.47 -13.64 -20.52
CA ASP A 169 14.20 -14.38 -20.63
C ASP A 169 14.04 -15.52 -19.63
N ALA A 170 15.11 -16.28 -19.40
CA ALA A 170 15.07 -17.40 -18.48
C ALA A 170 14.83 -16.94 -17.03
N GLU A 171 15.41 -15.81 -16.63
CA GLU A 171 15.19 -15.25 -15.29
C GLU A 171 13.82 -14.59 -15.19
N ALA A 172 13.39 -13.85 -16.21
CA ALA A 172 12.05 -13.30 -16.28
C ALA A 172 10.97 -14.38 -16.12
N GLY A 173 11.13 -15.51 -16.82
CA GLY A 173 10.24 -16.66 -16.70
C GLY A 173 10.23 -17.29 -15.30
N ARG A 174 11.40 -17.40 -14.65
CA ARG A 174 11.48 -17.89 -13.26
C ARG A 174 10.75 -16.97 -12.29
N GLN A 175 10.97 -15.66 -12.40
CA GLN A 175 10.34 -14.68 -11.53
C GLN A 175 8.82 -14.63 -11.74
N LEU A 176 8.33 -14.74 -12.98
CA LEU A 176 6.88 -14.85 -13.25
C LEU A 176 6.25 -16.07 -12.59
N GLU A 177 6.93 -17.21 -12.63
CA GLU A 177 6.44 -18.43 -12.01
C GLU A 177 6.36 -18.29 -10.49
N LEU A 178 7.36 -17.67 -9.86
CA LEU A 178 7.34 -17.34 -8.43
C LEU A 178 6.21 -16.36 -8.09
N ALA A 179 5.97 -15.34 -8.93
CA ALA A 179 4.87 -14.39 -8.73
C ALA A 179 3.50 -15.10 -8.75
N ARG A 180 3.30 -16.04 -9.68
CA ARG A 180 2.07 -16.85 -9.78
C ARG A 180 1.88 -17.72 -8.54
N GLN A 181 2.92 -18.43 -8.10
CA GLN A 181 2.85 -19.30 -6.91
C GLN A 181 2.52 -18.54 -5.63
N ARG A 182 2.86 -17.25 -5.55
CA ARG A 182 2.58 -16.40 -4.39
C ARG A 182 1.25 -15.65 -4.50
N SER A 183 0.56 -15.70 -5.64
CA SER A 183 -0.66 -14.91 -5.89
C SER A 183 -1.84 -15.30 -4.98
N ASP A 184 -1.80 -16.47 -4.34
CA ASP A 184 -2.79 -16.89 -3.35
C ASP A 184 -2.73 -16.06 -2.05
N ALA A 185 -1.61 -15.37 -1.79
CA ALA A 185 -1.48 -14.46 -0.66
C ALA A 185 -2.18 -13.10 -0.88
N LEU A 186 -2.59 -12.80 -2.12
CA LEU A 186 -3.28 -11.55 -2.45
C LEU A 186 -4.76 -11.64 -2.04
N GLY A 187 -5.27 -10.54 -1.50
CA GLY A 187 -6.70 -10.39 -1.26
C GLY A 187 -7.53 -10.46 -2.55
N ASP A 188 -8.84 -10.64 -2.37
CA ASP A 188 -9.84 -10.47 -3.43
C ASP A 188 -10.31 -9.00 -3.47
N ASP A 189 -9.33 -8.11 -3.62
CA ASP A 189 -9.52 -6.66 -3.64
C ASP A 189 -8.90 -6.05 -4.91
N GLY A 190 -9.10 -4.74 -5.09
CA GLY A 190 -8.60 -4.04 -6.28
C GLY A 190 -7.09 -4.18 -6.50
N TYR A 191 -6.30 -4.25 -5.41
CA TYR A 191 -4.86 -4.44 -5.50
C TYR A 191 -4.52 -5.86 -5.96
N GLY A 192 -5.13 -6.88 -5.35
CA GLY A 192 -4.92 -8.28 -5.72
C GLY A 192 -5.32 -8.57 -7.16
N HIS A 193 -6.44 -8.04 -7.63
CA HIS A 193 -6.84 -8.15 -9.04
C HIS A 193 -5.83 -7.47 -9.98
N MET A 194 -5.37 -6.27 -9.63
CA MET A 194 -4.41 -5.51 -10.43
C MET A 194 -3.10 -6.29 -10.62
N ILE A 195 -2.53 -6.84 -9.54
CA ILE A 195 -1.29 -7.63 -9.60
C ILE A 195 -1.47 -8.91 -10.42
N ARG A 196 -2.56 -9.66 -10.22
CA ARG A 196 -2.84 -10.88 -11.01
C ARG A 196 -2.91 -10.57 -12.51
N SER A 197 -3.63 -9.52 -12.89
CA SER A 197 -3.70 -9.10 -14.30
C SER A 197 -2.34 -8.61 -14.83
N ALA A 198 -1.52 -7.97 -14.02
CA ALA A 198 -0.18 -7.53 -14.41
C ALA A 198 0.78 -8.71 -14.64
N ILE A 199 0.70 -9.76 -13.81
CA ILE A 199 1.43 -11.02 -14.01
C ILE A 199 1.09 -11.66 -15.35
N GLU A 200 -0.19 -11.73 -15.70
CA GLU A 200 -0.64 -12.27 -16.99
C GLU A 200 -0.11 -11.44 -18.17
N ARG A 201 -0.21 -10.11 -18.10
CA ARG A 201 0.32 -9.22 -19.15
C ARG A 201 1.83 -9.35 -19.31
N CYS A 202 2.58 -9.39 -18.21
CA CYS A 202 4.03 -9.55 -18.28
C CYS A 202 4.42 -10.89 -18.91
N GLY A 203 3.70 -11.98 -18.60
CA GLY A 203 3.87 -13.28 -19.27
C GLY A 203 3.65 -13.22 -20.78
N GLN A 204 2.55 -12.59 -21.22
CA GLN A 204 2.27 -12.43 -22.65
C GLN A 204 3.33 -11.60 -23.38
N ARG A 205 3.86 -10.56 -22.73
CA ARG A 205 4.94 -9.73 -23.27
C ARG A 205 6.24 -10.52 -23.39
N LEU A 206 6.56 -11.33 -22.38
CA LEU A 206 7.73 -12.20 -22.41
C LEU A 206 7.65 -13.22 -23.55
N GLU A 207 6.51 -13.87 -23.73
CA GLU A 207 6.28 -14.82 -24.84
C GLU A 207 6.44 -14.17 -26.23
N ARG A 208 6.06 -12.89 -26.35
CA ARG A 208 6.22 -12.11 -27.58
C ARG A 208 7.62 -11.54 -27.76
N GLY A 209 8.51 -11.69 -26.77
CA GLY A 209 9.83 -11.07 -26.77
C GLY A 209 9.80 -9.54 -26.70
N ASP A 210 8.73 -8.96 -26.18
CA ASP A 210 8.58 -7.51 -26.02
C ASP A 210 9.55 -7.00 -24.94
N ARG A 211 10.31 -5.96 -25.25
CA ARG A 211 11.32 -5.32 -24.38
C ARG A 211 10.93 -3.92 -23.93
N SER A 212 9.78 -3.43 -24.35
CA SER A 212 9.29 -2.11 -23.96
C SER A 212 8.98 -2.05 -22.44
N GLY A 213 8.99 -0.85 -21.86
CA GLY A 213 8.52 -0.59 -20.50
C GLY A 213 6.99 -0.56 -20.43
N ASP A 214 6.42 -0.52 -19.22
CA ASP A 214 5.01 -0.17 -19.06
C ASP A 214 4.88 1.34 -19.37
N SER A 215 4.04 1.69 -20.35
CA SER A 215 3.80 3.08 -20.80
C SER A 215 2.47 3.58 -20.27
#